data_AF-A0A9D8EGV0-F1
#
_entry.id   AF-A0A9D8EGV0-F1
#
_cell.length_a   1.000
_cell.length_b   1.000
_cell.length_c   1.000
_cell.angle_alpha   90.00
_cell.angle_beta   90.00
_cell.angle_gamma   90.00
#
_symmetry.space_group_name_H-M   'P 1'
#
loop_
_entity.id
_entity.type
_entity.pdbx_description
1 polymer ?
#
loop_
_entity_poly.entity_id
_entity_poly.type
_entity_poly.pdbx_seq_one_letter_code
_entity_poly.pdbx_strand_id
1 'polypeptide(L)' 'MKKTKNDIIDSWIKKADRDLEVSQREIKLPEPLTDIICFHAQQAAEKYMKASF' A
#
# COMPACT_ATOMS: atom_id res chain seq x y z
N MET A 1 -7.45 -10.33 -22.79
CA MET A 1 -8.73 -9.93 -22.15
C MET A 1 -8.61 -8.50 -21.63
N LYS A 2 -9.67 -7.69 -21.75
CA LYS A 2 -9.71 -6.33 -21.21
C LYS A 2 -9.97 -6.40 -19.71
N LYS A 3 -9.17 -5.70 -18.88
CA LYS A 3 -9.38 -5.67 -17.43
C LYS A 3 -10.73 -5.00 -17.12
N THR A 4 -11.49 -5.60 -16.21
CA THR A 4 -12.72 -5.03 -15.66
C THR A 4 -12.40 -3.94 -14.64
N LYS A 5 -13.41 -3.16 -14.23
CA LYS A 5 -13.26 -2.19 -13.14
C LYS A 5 -12.84 -2.88 -11.85
N ASN A 6 -13.43 -4.03 -11.54
CA ASN A 6 -13.09 -4.82 -10.34
C ASN A 6 -11.63 -5.28 -10.37
N ASP A 7 -11.11 -5.73 -11.52
CA ASP A 7 -9.70 -6.11 -11.64
C ASP A 7 -8.74 -4.94 -11.34
N ILE A 8 -9.16 -3.71 -11.62
CA ILE A 8 -8.38 -2.49 -11.33
C ILE A 8 -8.46 -2.15 -9.84
N ILE A 9 -9.66 -2.20 -9.26
CA ILE A 9 -9.89 -1.99 -7.81
C ILE A 9 -9.06 -2.98 -7.00
N ASP A 10 -9.18 -4.27 -7.30
CA ASP A 10 -8.43 -5.34 -6.62
C ASP A 10 -6.92 -5.14 -6.76
N SER A 11 -6.46 -4.66 -7.92
CA SER A 11 -5.05 -4.36 -8.12
C SER A 11 -4.58 -3.19 -7.26
N TRP A 12 -5.41 -2.19 -6.98
CA TRP A 12 -5.05 -1.08 -6.08
C TRP A 12 -5.02 -1.51 -4.63
N ILE A 13 -6.04 -2.27 -4.19
CA ILE A 13 -6.11 -2.84 -2.84
C ILE A 13 -4.87 -3.69 -2.56
N LYS A 14 -4.55 -4.64 -3.46
CA LYS A 14 -3.36 -5.50 -3.30
C LYS A 14 -2.05 -4.72 -3.20
N LYS A 15 -1.93 -3.58 -3.89
CA LYS A 15 -0.72 -2.74 -3.77
C LYS A 15 -0.70 -1.97 -2.46
N ALA A 16 -1.85 -1.43 -2.04
CA ALA A 16 -2.00 -0.73 -0.76
C ALA A 16 -1.68 -1.64 0.43
N ASP A 17 -2.17 -2.89 0.40
CA ASP A 17 -1.87 -3.92 1.39
C ASP A 17 -0.36 -4.15 1.52
N ARG A 18 0.35 -4.19 0.39
CA ARG A 18 1.81 -4.43 0.38
C ARG A 18 2.59 -3.26 0.94
N ASP A 19 2.19 -2.03 0.63
CA ASP A 19 2.78 -0.84 1.24
C ASP A 19 2.56 -0.83 2.77
N LEU A 20 1.34 -1.13 3.22
CA LEU A 20 1.04 -1.22 4.65
C LEU A 20 1.85 -2.33 5.33
N GLU A 21 1.96 -3.50 4.70
CA GLU A 21 2.76 -4.62 5.21
C GLU A 21 4.24 -4.25 5.35
N VAL A 22 4.83 -3.52 4.39
CA VAL A 22 6.22 -3.04 4.49
C VAL A 22 6.38 -2.10 5.68
N SER A 23 5.50 -1.11 5.80
CA SER A 23 5.50 -0.16 6.93
C SER A 23 5.41 -0.89 8.29
N GLN A 24 4.54 -1.90 8.40
CA GLN A 24 4.35 -2.71 9.60
C GLN A 24 5.51 -3.66 9.90
N ARG A 25 6.28 -4.09 8.90
CA ARG A 25 7.48 -4.92 9.10
C ARG A 25 8.65 -4.06 9.56
N GLU A 26 8.86 -2.93 8.91
CA GLU A 26 9.97 -2.01 9.19
C GLU A 26 9.88 -1.43 10.61
N ILE A 27 8.69 -1.05 11.08
CA ILE A 27 8.48 -0.50 12.42
C ILE A 27 8.82 -1.49 13.56
N LYS A 28 8.97 -2.79 13.25
CA LYS A 28 9.33 -3.82 14.23
C LYS A 28 10.84 -4.09 14.29
N LEU A 29 11.63 -3.46 13.43
CA LEU A 29 13.09 -3.62 13.44
C LEU A 29 13.71 -2.82 14.60
N PRO A 30 14.89 -3.23 15.13
CA PRO A 30 15.57 -2.51 16.20
C PRO A 30 15.94 -1.06 15.83
N GLU A 31 16.30 -0.83 14.57
CA GLU A 31 16.66 0.49 14.02
C GLU A 31 15.76 0.78 12.80
N PRO A 32 14.51 1.20 13.04
CA PRO A 32 13.52 1.35 11.97
C PRO A 32 13.82 2.56 11.09
N LEU A 33 13.74 2.39 9.78
CA LEU A 33 13.84 3.47 8.80
C LEU A 33 12.52 4.27 8.76
N THR A 34 12.41 5.27 9.62
CA THR A 34 11.17 6.08 9.79
C THR A 34 10.71 6.81 8.54
N ASP A 35 11.64 7.21 7.66
CA ASP A 35 11.35 7.80 6.36
C ASP A 35 10.69 6.79 5.41
N ILE A 36 11.18 5.55 5.40
CA ILE A 36 10.61 4.44 4.62
C ILE A 36 9.22 4.05 5.17
N ILE A 37 9.06 4.01 6.49
CA ILE A 37 7.76 3.77 7.14
C ILE A 37 6.73 4.80 6.70
N CYS A 38 7.08 6.09 6.77
CA CYS A 38 6.19 7.20 6.40
C CYS A 38 5.84 7.17 4.90
N PHE A 39 6.84 6.91 4.05
CA PHE A 39 6.63 6.78 2.60
C PHE A 39 5.63 5.68 2.29
N HIS A 40 5.82 4.48 2.83
CA HIS A 40 4.90 3.36 2.58
C HIS A 40 3.52 3.56 3.21
N ALA A 41 3.41 4.20 4.39
CA ALA A 41 2.12 4.55 4.97
C ALA A 41 1.33 5.53 4.07
N GLN A 42 1.97 6.58 3.56
CA GLN A 42 1.36 7.52 2.61
C GLN A 42 0.93 6.80 1.32
N GLN A 43 1.81 5.96 0.77
CA GLN A 43 1.57 5.19 -0.43
C GLN A 43 0.41 4.19 -0.28
N ALA A 44 0.25 3.56 0.89
CA ALA A 44 -0.88 2.69 1.18
C ALA A 44 -2.20 3.49 1.17
N ALA A 45 -2.27 4.62 1.90
CA ALA A 45 -3.45 5.48 1.96
C ALA A 45 -3.88 5.97 0.58
N GLU A 46 -2.94 6.46 -0.24
CA GLU A 46 -3.22 6.92 -1.61
C GLU A 46 -3.80 5.80 -2.49
N LYS A 47 -3.26 4.58 -2.39
CA LYS A 47 -3.71 3.44 -3.19
C LYS A 47 -5.07 2.91 -2.74
N TYR A 48 -5.36 2.91 -1.45
CA TYR A 48 -6.72 2.62 -0.97
C TYR A 48 -7.72 3.66 -1.50
N MET A 49 -7.37 4.95 -1.50
CA MET A 49 -8.24 5.98 -2.07
C MET A 49 -8.45 5.77 -3.58
N LYS A 50 -7.42 5.39 -4.33
CA LYS A 50 -7.54 5.03 -5.76
C LYS A 50 -8.44 3.83 -6.03
N ALA A 51 -8.55 2.90 -5.10
CA ALA A 51 -9.47 1.76 -5.20
C ALA A 51 -10.94 2.18 -5.06
N SER A 52 -11.20 3.37 -4.52
CA SER A 52 -12.55 3.90 -4.26
C SER A 52 -13.16 4.66 -5.46
N PHE A 53 -12.41 4.90 -6.53
CA PHE A 53 -12.83 5.65 -7.73
C PHE A 53 -12.97 4.70 -8.94
#